data_AF-A0A812LQG7-F1
#
_entry.id   AF-A0A812LQG7-F1
#
_cell.length_a   1.000
_cell.length_b   1.000
_cell.length_c   1.000
_cell.angle_alpha   90.00
_cell.angle_beta   90.00
_cell.angle_gamma   90.00
#
_symmetry.space_group_name_H-M   'P 1'
#
loop_
_entity.id
_entity.type
_entity.pdbx_description
1 polymer ?
#
loop_
_entity_poly.entity_id
_entity_poly.type
_entity_poly.pdbx_seq_one_letter_code
_entity_poly.pdbx_strand_id
1 'polypeptide(L)'
;MPLCGKGTARSSPLQRYAKSLAAKGPASPSKPPMQFPMYTLPVERLLEMGEIEPHEVLKERGLLVDFEESMGKAAFVSHQWVGQKHPDPEFKQLRVLQDALKHVLSKMPYICLDFFTELLVFGAKPLNTDEIRGEPLFIWYDYFSCPQLDLQNIGSLEGGLRNAQG
;
A
#
# COMPACT_ATOMS: atom_id res chain seq x y z
N MET A 1 19.38 -31.63 31.47
CA MET A 1 19.81 -30.49 30.63
C MET A 1 19.02 -29.27 31.06
N PRO A 2 19.67 -28.15 31.45
CA PRO A 2 18.98 -26.99 32.02
C PRO A 2 18.29 -26.16 30.94
N LEU A 3 17.04 -25.78 31.22
CA LEU A 3 16.18 -24.92 30.40
C LEU A 3 16.73 -23.49 30.35
N CYS A 4 16.85 -22.95 29.14
CA CYS A 4 17.26 -21.59 28.88
C CYS A 4 16.19 -20.60 29.39
N GLY A 5 16.54 -19.83 30.43
CA GLY A 5 16.08 -18.46 30.71
C GLY A 5 14.59 -18.16 30.73
N LYS A 6 14.00 -18.14 31.93
CA LYS A 6 12.86 -17.26 32.25
C LYS A 6 13.34 -15.80 32.27
N GLY A 7 13.58 -15.21 31.10
CA GLY A 7 13.85 -13.78 30.99
C GLY A 7 12.54 -13.01 30.96
N THR A 8 12.26 -12.20 31.98
CA THR A 8 11.21 -11.19 31.88
C THR A 8 11.61 -10.22 30.77
N ALA A 9 10.86 -10.23 29.65
CA ALA A 9 11.13 -9.34 28.53
C ALA A 9 11.08 -7.88 29.05
N ARG A 10 12.25 -7.24 29.15
CA ARG A 10 12.34 -5.83 29.54
C ARG A 10 11.55 -5.02 28.51
N SER A 11 10.65 -4.17 28.98
CA SER A 11 9.85 -3.29 28.11
C SER A 11 10.76 -2.56 27.14
N SER A 12 10.51 -2.75 25.84
CA SER A 12 11.32 -2.12 24.80
C SER A 12 11.26 -0.58 24.96
N PRO A 13 12.26 0.15 24.46
CA PRO A 13 12.19 1.61 24.38
C PRO A 13 10.89 2.11 23.74
N LEU A 14 10.45 1.45 22.66
CA LEU A 14 9.20 1.77 21.97
C LEU A 14 7.96 1.54 22.85
N GLN A 15 7.91 0.43 23.59
CA GLN A 15 6.81 0.14 24.50
C GLN A 15 6.74 1.11 25.69
N ARG A 16 7.90 1.57 26.18
CA ARG A 16 7.95 2.61 27.23
C ARG A 16 7.48 3.96 26.71
N TYR A 17 7.84 4.31 25.47
CA TYR A 17 7.39 5.53 24.83
C TYR A 17 5.89 5.52 24.54
N ALA A 18 5.34 4.41 24.01
CA ALA A 18 3.90 4.27 23.79
C ALA A 18 3.10 4.42 25.10
N LYS A 19 3.60 3.84 26.21
CA LYS A 19 2.98 4.01 27.53
C LYS A 19 3.04 5.45 28.04
N SER A 20 4.13 6.18 27.78
CA SER A 20 4.23 7.59 28.20
C SER A 20 3.29 8.50 27.41
N LEU A 21 2.99 8.16 26.15
CA LEU A 21 1.97 8.85 25.36
C LEU A 21 0.56 8.58 25.92
N ALA A 22 0.23 7.34 26.26
CA ALA A 22 -1.06 6.98 26.85
C ALA A 22 -1.27 7.61 28.25
N ALA A 23 -0.22 7.74 29.05
CA ALA A 23 -0.28 8.29 30.40
C ALA A 23 -0.47 9.82 30.44
N LYS A 24 -0.20 10.54 29.35
CA LYS A 24 -0.38 12.01 29.28
C LYS A 24 -1.85 12.45 29.19
N GLY A 25 -2.80 11.51 29.16
CA GLY A 25 -4.22 11.79 28.95
C GLY A 25 -4.49 12.37 27.55
N PRO A 26 -5.74 12.41 27.09
CA PRO A 26 -6.04 13.06 25.83
C PRO A 26 -5.90 14.57 26.01
N ALA A 27 -4.71 15.11 25.77
CA ALA A 27 -4.63 16.47 25.24
C ALA A 27 -5.57 16.46 24.03
N SER A 28 -6.61 17.31 24.02
CA SER A 28 -7.57 17.41 22.90
C SER A 28 -6.76 17.36 21.60
N PRO A 29 -6.76 16.21 20.90
CA PRO A 29 -5.89 16.08 19.77
C PRO A 29 -6.70 16.71 18.66
N SER A 30 -6.48 18.00 18.40
CA SER A 30 -6.68 18.47 17.04
C SER A 30 -5.85 17.51 16.19
N LYS A 31 -6.53 16.56 15.53
CA LYS A 31 -5.89 15.54 14.71
C LYS A 31 -4.92 16.31 13.80
N PRO A 32 -3.61 16.01 13.83
CA PRO A 32 -2.68 16.75 12.99
C PRO A 32 -3.21 16.68 11.55
N PRO A 33 -3.16 17.79 10.79
CA PRO A 33 -3.71 17.82 9.46
C PRO A 33 -3.12 16.67 8.66
N MET A 34 -3.98 15.83 8.07
CA MET A 34 -3.57 14.69 7.26
C MET A 34 -3.00 15.22 5.95
N GLN A 35 -1.68 15.36 5.88
CA GLN A 35 -0.99 15.93 4.72
C GLN A 35 -1.02 15.00 3.51
N PHE A 36 -1.07 13.69 3.76
CA PHE A 36 -1.10 12.65 2.72
C PHE A 36 -2.20 11.64 3.08
N PRO A 37 -3.40 11.77 2.49
CA PRO A 37 -4.43 10.76 2.65
C PRO A 37 -4.02 9.45 1.98
N MET A 38 -4.72 8.38 2.32
CA MET A 38 -4.51 7.08 1.71
C MET A 38 -5.13 7.07 0.31
N TYR A 39 -4.34 7.42 -0.70
CA TYR A 39 -4.80 7.36 -2.09
C TYR A 39 -4.92 5.92 -2.56
N THR A 40 -6.08 5.57 -3.09
CA THR A 40 -6.36 4.24 -3.64
C THR A 40 -7.04 4.34 -4.99
N LEU A 41 -7.04 3.24 -5.73
CA LEU A 41 -7.75 3.11 -7.00
C LEU A 41 -8.84 2.04 -6.87
N PRO A 42 -10.10 2.31 -7.23
CA PRO A 42 -11.14 1.28 -7.27
C PRO A 42 -10.72 0.11 -8.17
N VAL A 43 -10.99 -1.13 -7.75
CA VAL A 43 -10.54 -2.31 -8.48
C VAL A 43 -11.07 -2.36 -9.91
N GLU A 44 -12.30 -1.88 -10.15
CA GLU A 44 -12.91 -1.83 -11.48
C GLU A 44 -12.09 -0.95 -12.42
N ARG A 45 -11.60 0.20 -11.93
CA ARG A 45 -10.72 1.09 -12.69
C ARG A 45 -9.37 0.45 -12.93
N LEU A 46 -8.81 -0.23 -11.93
CA LEU A 46 -7.55 -0.95 -12.08
C LEU A 46 -7.64 -2.03 -13.17
N LEU A 47 -8.77 -2.73 -13.27
CA LEU A 47 -8.98 -3.77 -14.30
C LEU A 47 -9.13 -3.22 -15.72
N GLU A 48 -9.43 -1.92 -15.87
CA GLU A 48 -9.56 -1.21 -17.16
C GLU A 48 -8.22 -0.60 -17.64
N MET A 49 -7.22 -0.46 -16.76
CA MET A 49 -5.94 0.16 -17.10
C MET A 49 -5.18 -0.65 -18.17
N GLY A 50 -4.57 0.07 -19.11
CA GLY A 50 -3.67 -0.49 -20.13
C GLY A 50 -2.19 -0.19 -19.89
N GLU A 51 -1.89 0.78 -19.03
CA GLU A 51 -0.55 1.22 -18.65
C GLU A 51 -0.55 1.67 -17.18
N ILE A 52 0.61 1.66 -16.52
CA ILE A 52 0.76 2.22 -15.17
C ILE A 52 1.14 3.68 -15.31
N GLU A 53 0.39 4.57 -14.68
CA GLU A 53 0.67 6.01 -14.68
C GLU A 53 1.11 6.43 -13.28
N PRO A 54 1.92 7.49 -13.14
CA PRO A 54 2.31 8.00 -11.84
C PRO A 54 1.12 8.63 -11.10
N HIS A 55 1.30 8.82 -9.79
CA HIS A 55 0.28 9.35 -8.88
C HIS A 55 -0.35 10.65 -9.37
N GLU A 56 0.46 11.59 -9.83
CA GLU A 56 0.05 12.92 -10.26
C GLU A 56 -0.92 12.84 -11.44
N VAL A 57 -0.62 11.99 -12.42
CA VAL A 57 -1.46 11.78 -13.61
C VAL A 57 -2.79 11.13 -13.23
N LEU A 58 -2.78 10.08 -12.40
CA LEU A 58 -4.02 9.42 -12.00
C LEU A 58 -4.88 10.32 -11.09
N LYS A 59 -4.24 11.15 -10.25
CA LYS A 59 -4.92 12.13 -9.41
C LYS A 59 -5.55 13.26 -10.23
N GLU A 60 -4.82 13.81 -11.20
CA GLU A 60 -5.34 14.85 -12.11
C GLU A 60 -6.51 14.33 -12.95
N ARG A 61 -6.46 13.07 -13.38
CA ARG A 61 -7.57 12.39 -14.06
C ARG A 61 -8.76 12.05 -13.14
N GLY A 62 -8.66 12.30 -11.83
CA GLY A 62 -9.71 11.99 -10.85
C GLY A 62 -9.94 10.50 -10.64
N LEU A 63 -8.93 9.66 -10.93
CA LEU A 63 -9.02 8.21 -10.79
C LEU A 63 -8.66 7.75 -9.37
N LEU A 64 -7.71 8.44 -8.71
CA LEU A 64 -7.38 8.16 -7.32
C LEU A 64 -8.40 8.77 -6.38
N VAL A 65 -8.74 8.02 -5.32
CA VAL A 65 -9.67 8.45 -4.27
C VAL A 65 -8.99 8.42 -2.92
N ASP A 66 -9.35 9.36 -2.06
CA ASP A 66 -9.00 9.36 -0.65
C ASP A 66 -9.81 8.25 0.03
N PHE A 67 -9.13 7.18 0.46
CA PHE A 67 -9.80 6.03 1.06
C PHE A 67 -10.22 6.31 2.50
N GLU A 68 -11.48 5.97 2.80
CA GLU A 68 -12.04 5.93 4.15
C GLU A 68 -12.54 4.50 4.44
N GLU A 69 -12.39 4.04 5.68
CA GLU A 69 -12.78 2.68 6.09
C GLU A 69 -14.26 2.35 5.81
N SER A 70 -15.13 3.36 5.75
CA SER A 70 -16.54 3.19 5.41
C SER A 70 -16.80 2.90 3.93
N MET A 71 -15.80 3.03 3.06
CA MET A 71 -15.94 2.81 1.61
C MET A 71 -15.94 1.33 1.23
N GLY A 72 -15.35 0.46 2.07
CA GLY A 72 -15.19 -0.97 1.81
C GLY A 72 -13.81 -1.46 2.24
N LYS A 73 -13.20 -2.33 1.43
CA LYS A 73 -11.90 -2.94 1.73
C LYS A 73 -10.80 -2.33 0.90
N ALA A 74 -9.61 -2.24 1.49
CA ALA A 74 -8.38 -1.89 0.78
C ALA A 74 -7.43 -3.09 0.74
N ALA A 75 -6.84 -3.36 -0.42
CA ALA A 75 -5.72 -4.29 -0.57
C ALA A 75 -4.44 -3.50 -0.81
N PHE A 76 -3.39 -3.84 -0.05
CA PHE A 76 -2.05 -3.34 -0.27
C PHE A 76 -1.32 -4.20 -1.29
N VAL A 77 -0.74 -3.56 -2.30
CA VAL A 77 0.08 -4.19 -3.32
C VAL A 77 1.42 -3.46 -3.38
N SER A 78 2.49 -4.18 -3.06
CA SER A 78 3.84 -3.70 -3.32
C SER A 78 4.36 -4.28 -4.63
N HIS A 79 4.90 -3.41 -5.47
CA HIS A 79 5.33 -3.73 -6.81
C HIS A 79 6.85 -3.82 -6.90
N GLN A 80 7.34 -4.89 -7.53
CA GLN A 80 8.77 -5.00 -7.81
C GLN A 80 9.14 -4.13 -9.00
N TRP A 81 10.03 -3.16 -8.77
CA TRP A 81 10.59 -2.30 -9.81
C TRP A 81 11.51 -3.09 -10.77
N VAL A 82 11.12 -3.19 -12.05
CA VAL A 82 11.89 -3.95 -13.07
C VAL A 82 12.53 -3.09 -14.17
N GLY A 83 12.17 -1.80 -14.26
CA GLY A 83 12.73 -0.87 -15.26
C GLY A 83 13.78 0.08 -14.67
N GLN A 84 14.38 0.92 -15.52
CA GLN A 84 15.25 2.01 -15.02
C GLN A 84 14.45 3.25 -14.63
N LYS A 85 13.43 3.60 -15.43
CA LYS A 85 12.63 4.83 -15.28
C LYS A 85 11.19 4.58 -14.88
N HIS A 86 10.70 3.36 -15.08
CA HIS A 86 9.31 3.01 -14.90
C HIS A 86 9.23 1.65 -14.17
N PRO A 87 8.32 1.48 -13.19
CA PRO A 87 8.26 0.27 -12.37
C PRO A 87 7.90 -1.00 -13.16
N ASP A 88 7.03 -0.88 -14.17
CA ASP A 88 6.59 -1.97 -15.05
C ASP A 88 6.48 -1.48 -16.51
N PRO A 89 7.60 -1.27 -17.21
CA PRO A 89 7.60 -0.63 -18.54
C PRO A 89 6.79 -1.39 -19.60
N GLU A 90 6.57 -2.68 -19.39
CA GLU A 90 5.87 -3.57 -20.33
C GLU A 90 4.47 -3.95 -19.84
N PHE A 91 4.02 -3.39 -18.71
CA PHE A 91 2.72 -3.66 -18.08
C PHE A 91 2.48 -5.15 -17.77
N LYS A 92 3.54 -5.94 -17.63
CA LYS A 92 3.44 -7.40 -17.49
C LYS A 92 3.00 -7.78 -16.09
N GLN A 93 3.52 -7.10 -15.08
CA GLN A 93 3.25 -7.42 -13.69
C GLN A 93 1.84 -6.93 -13.30
N LEU A 94 1.42 -5.73 -13.73
CA LEU A 94 0.05 -5.30 -13.48
C LEU A 94 -0.95 -6.18 -14.22
N ARG A 95 -0.64 -6.66 -15.43
CA ARG A 95 -1.51 -7.61 -16.13
C ARG A 95 -1.69 -8.92 -15.36
N VAL A 96 -0.63 -9.46 -14.79
CA VAL A 96 -0.72 -10.64 -13.91
C VAL A 96 -1.61 -10.35 -12.70
N LEU A 97 -1.47 -9.18 -12.07
CA LEU A 97 -2.33 -8.77 -10.97
C LEU A 97 -3.80 -8.65 -11.41
N GLN A 98 -4.08 -8.02 -12.55
CA GLN A 98 -5.43 -7.89 -13.11
C GLN A 98 -6.05 -9.28 -13.34
N ASP A 99 -5.30 -10.22 -13.92
CA ASP A 99 -5.79 -11.57 -14.19
C ASP A 99 -6.06 -12.35 -12.89
N ALA A 100 -5.19 -12.20 -11.89
CA ALA A 100 -5.40 -12.77 -10.57
C ALA A 100 -6.67 -12.20 -9.89
N LEU A 101 -6.83 -10.87 -9.90
CA LEU A 101 -8.01 -10.20 -9.32
C LEU A 101 -9.30 -10.60 -10.06
N LYS A 102 -9.29 -10.67 -11.39
CA LYS A 102 -10.43 -11.17 -12.18
C LYS A 102 -10.82 -12.58 -11.77
N HIS A 103 -9.85 -13.48 -11.57
CA HIS A 103 -10.13 -14.84 -11.12
C HIS A 103 -10.70 -14.88 -9.69
N VAL A 104 -10.10 -14.13 -8.76
CA VAL A 104 -10.58 -14.02 -7.39
C VAL A 104 -12.00 -13.47 -7.33
N LEU A 105 -12.29 -12.41 -8.09
CA LEU A 105 -13.59 -11.75 -8.06
C LEU A 105 -14.70 -12.51 -8.79
N SER A 106 -14.39 -13.40 -9.75
CA SER A 106 -15.42 -14.06 -10.57
C SER A 106 -15.54 -15.58 -10.42
N LYS A 107 -14.45 -16.31 -10.15
CA LYS A 107 -14.40 -17.77 -10.36
C LYS A 107 -13.90 -18.58 -9.16
N MET A 108 -13.12 -17.97 -8.28
CA MET A 108 -12.44 -18.70 -7.21
C MET A 108 -13.27 -18.65 -5.92
N PRO A 109 -13.69 -19.77 -5.30
CA PRO A 109 -14.49 -19.69 -4.07
C PRO A 109 -13.63 -19.35 -2.83
N TYR A 110 -12.40 -19.86 -2.78
CA TYR A 110 -11.46 -19.65 -1.67
C TYR A 110 -10.05 -19.44 -2.20
N ILE A 111 -9.28 -18.58 -1.56
CA ILE A 111 -7.82 -18.49 -1.77
C ILE A 111 -7.16 -19.43 -0.77
N CYS A 112 -6.58 -20.53 -1.28
CA CYS A 112 -5.90 -21.52 -0.47
C CYS A 112 -4.63 -20.94 0.16
N LEU A 113 -4.29 -21.45 1.34
CA LEU A 113 -2.99 -21.19 1.96
C LEU A 113 -1.91 -21.96 1.22
N ASP A 114 -0.69 -21.40 1.17
CA ASP A 114 0.46 -22.20 0.79
C ASP A 114 0.80 -23.22 1.89
N PHE A 115 1.44 -24.32 1.49
CA PHE A 115 1.77 -25.43 2.38
C PHE A 115 2.56 -25.02 3.63
N PHE A 116 3.49 -24.06 3.49
CA PHE A 116 4.30 -23.63 4.62
C PHE A 116 3.48 -22.79 5.60
N THR A 117 2.62 -21.90 5.10
CA THR A 117 1.72 -21.12 5.95
C THR A 117 0.76 -22.02 6.71
N GLU A 118 0.17 -23.02 6.05
CA GLU A 118 -0.74 -23.98 6.69
C GLU A 118 -0.03 -24.76 7.82
N LEU A 119 1.24 -25.14 7.62
CA LEU A 119 2.01 -25.90 8.60
C LEU A 119 2.53 -25.06 9.77
N LEU A 120 2.97 -23.83 9.51
CA LEU A 120 3.66 -22.98 10.50
C LEU A 120 2.71 -22.06 11.27
N VAL A 121 1.58 -21.69 10.69
CA VAL A 121 0.62 -20.75 11.30
C VAL A 121 -0.58 -21.54 11.82
N PHE A 122 -0.51 -21.92 13.09
CA PHE A 122 -1.57 -22.70 13.73
C PHE A 122 -2.91 -21.97 13.67
N GLY A 123 -3.91 -22.61 13.03
CA GLY A 123 -5.25 -22.06 12.88
C GLY A 123 -5.43 -21.11 11.69
N ALA A 124 -4.46 -20.98 10.80
CA ALA A 124 -4.64 -20.28 9.54
C ALA A 124 -5.77 -20.93 8.72
N LYS A 125 -6.61 -20.10 8.10
CA LYS A 125 -7.72 -20.55 7.26
C LYS A 125 -7.59 -19.97 5.85
N PRO A 126 -8.02 -20.71 4.82
CA PRO A 126 -8.20 -20.16 3.49
C PRO A 126 -9.10 -18.93 3.52
N LEU A 127 -8.79 -17.93 2.70
CA LEU A 127 -9.60 -16.72 2.62
C LEU A 127 -10.84 -17.00 1.76
N ASN A 128 -12.03 -16.80 2.31
CA ASN A 128 -13.25 -16.87 1.53
C ASN A 128 -13.35 -15.64 0.62
N THR A 129 -13.43 -15.86 -0.68
CA THR A 129 -13.52 -14.76 -1.67
C THR A 129 -14.83 -13.99 -1.59
N ASP A 130 -15.88 -14.55 -1.01
CA ASP A 130 -17.14 -13.83 -0.79
C ASP A 130 -16.95 -12.65 0.17
N GLU A 131 -15.99 -12.74 1.09
CA GLU A 131 -15.62 -11.60 1.94
C GLU A 131 -14.99 -10.47 1.12
N ILE A 132 -14.31 -10.77 0.01
CA ILE A 132 -13.71 -9.78 -0.88
C ILE A 132 -14.79 -9.18 -1.81
N ARG A 133 -15.70 -10.02 -2.31
CA ARG A 133 -16.78 -9.62 -3.23
C ARG A 133 -17.91 -8.85 -2.55
N GLY A 134 -18.10 -9.05 -1.24
CA GLY A 134 -19.22 -8.49 -0.50
C GLY A 134 -19.16 -6.97 -0.30
N GLU A 135 -18.01 -6.36 -0.52
CA GLU A 135 -17.76 -4.93 -0.32
C GLU A 135 -16.93 -4.37 -1.49
N PRO A 136 -17.02 -3.06 -1.79
CA PRO A 136 -16.15 -2.43 -2.77
C PRO A 136 -14.66 -2.62 -2.39
N LEU A 137 -13.83 -2.96 -3.39
CA LEU A 137 -12.40 -3.19 -3.20
C LEU A 137 -11.58 -2.05 -3.81
N PHE A 138 -10.67 -1.51 -3.01
CA PHE A 138 -9.75 -0.46 -3.39
C PHE A 138 -8.32 -0.98 -3.34
N ILE A 139 -7.50 -0.56 -4.30
CA ILE A 139 -6.12 -0.99 -4.41
C ILE A 139 -5.23 0.18 -3.99
N TRP A 140 -4.46 -0.03 -2.93
CA TRP A 140 -3.31 0.78 -2.61
C TRP A 140 -2.10 0.14 -3.27
N TYR A 141 -1.50 0.83 -4.23
CA TYR A 141 -0.39 0.32 -5.03
C TYR A 141 0.81 1.25 -4.86
N ASP A 142 1.94 0.72 -4.38
CA ASP A 142 3.07 1.52 -3.88
C ASP A 142 3.64 2.55 -4.86
N TYR A 143 3.47 2.37 -6.17
CA TYR A 143 3.79 3.37 -7.17
C TYR A 143 2.76 4.51 -7.24
N PHE A 144 1.54 4.28 -7.76
CA PHE A 144 0.61 5.39 -8.02
C PHE A 144 -0.18 5.87 -6.80
N SER A 145 -0.16 5.14 -5.69
CA SER A 145 -0.74 5.61 -4.42
C SER A 145 0.16 6.61 -3.68
N CYS A 146 1.41 6.75 -4.11
CA CYS A 146 2.37 7.67 -3.51
C CYS A 146 2.81 8.73 -4.55
N PRO A 147 2.90 10.02 -4.18
CA PRO A 147 3.49 11.04 -5.05
C PRO A 147 4.87 10.63 -5.57
N GLN A 148 5.12 10.82 -6.86
CA GLN A 148 6.40 10.49 -7.48
C GLN A 148 7.29 11.73 -7.52
N LEU A 149 8.56 11.59 -7.13
CA LEU A 149 9.52 12.70 -7.21
C LEU A 149 9.76 13.03 -8.68
N ASP A 150 9.31 14.22 -9.06
CA ASP A 150 9.39 14.69 -10.43
C ASP A 150 10.85 14.99 -10.80
N LEU A 151 11.51 14.08 -11.52
CA LEU A 151 12.84 14.32 -12.08
C LEU A 151 12.85 15.52 -13.06
N GLN A 152 11.67 15.98 -13.51
CA GLN A 152 11.54 17.19 -14.32
C GLN A 152 11.84 18.47 -13.53
N ASN A 153 11.68 18.47 -12.21
CA ASN A 153 11.93 19.65 -11.36
C ASN A 153 13.41 19.80 -10.94
N ILE A 154 14.20 18.72 -10.99
CA ILE A 154 15.63 18.77 -10.62
C ILE A 154 16.46 19.47 -11.71
N GLY A 155 16.12 19.28 -12.99
CA GLY A 155 16.77 19.99 -14.11
C GLY A 155 16.52 21.51 -14.11
N SER A 156 15.34 21.93 -13.66
CA SER A 156 14.97 23.35 -13.57
C SER A 156 15.71 24.08 -12.44
N LEU A 157 16.02 23.39 -11.34
CA LEU A 157 16.81 23.94 -10.23
C LEU A 157 18.32 24.01 -10.57
N GLU A 158 18.85 23.02 -11.30
CA GLU A 158 20.25 23.09 -11.79
C GLU A 158 20.44 24.10 -12.93
N GLY A 159 19.43 24.29 -13.78
CA GLY A 159 19.41 25.33 -14.82
C GLY A 159 19.32 26.75 -14.26
N GLY A 160 18.58 26.95 -13.17
CA GLY A 160 18.47 28.24 -12.48
C GLY A 160 19.76 28.70 -11.81
N LEU A 161 20.56 27.77 -11.28
CA LEU A 161 21.85 28.09 -10.63
C LEU A 161 22.96 28.44 -11.63
N ARG A 162 22.89 27.95 -12.88
CA ARG A 162 23.85 28.28 -13.94
C ARG A 162 23.61 29.66 -14.57
N ASN A 163 22.37 30.14 -14.56
CA ASN A 163 22.00 31.43 -15.17
C ASN A 163 22.11 32.63 -14.21
N ALA A 164 22.55 32.42 -12.97
CA ALA A 164 22.73 33.48 -11.97
C ALA A 164 24.20 33.92 -11.80
N GLN A 165 25.11 33.50 -12.68
CA GLN A 165 26.53 33.88 -12.68
C GLN A 165 27.04 34.39 -14.05
N GLY A 166 26.15 34.85 -14.92
CA GLY A 166 26.47 35.46 -16.22
C GLY A 166 26.11 36.92 -16.28
#